data_AF-A0A0B8NWA8-F1
#
_entry.id   AF-A0A0B8NWA8-F1
#
_cell.length_a   1.000
_cell.length_b   1.000
_cell.length_c   1.000
_cell.angle_alpha   90.00
_cell.angle_beta   90.00
_cell.angle_gamma   90.00
#
_symmetry.space_group_name_H-M   'P 1'
#
loop_
_entity.id
_entity.type
_entity.pdbx_description
1 polymer ?
#
loop_
_entity_poly.entity_id
_entity_poly.type
_entity_poly.pdbx_seq_one_letter_code
_entity_poly.pdbx_strand_id
1 'polypeptide(L)'
;MTYETGGNQHYTNTAGGFLSGYNQFDSADPIAANLRVLVIFTDGAPNTFTSNFSIDGTDYEAAISTTGSSGRGLWNPTAMRQRLDYTVDGSTVSSSYDIYKHVDILANDTYQGFRLLGGPRAGETTYSADTGESEFQSIMRKISRDLPEKMAYQAREDGVFVFTLGLGDALLDDMGNGTGEDMLYRMANDPRMQSRDATADEFEPNQKQGVYCFAEDESDLGPCFDKMLDVIIRLTL
;
A
#
# COMPACT_ATOMS: atom_id res chain seq x y z
N MET A 1 -23.06 -12.23 6.04
CA MET A 1 -22.68 -11.84 4.67
C MET A 1 -21.27 -12.34 4.50
N THR A 2 -21.12 -13.55 3.97
CA THR A 2 -19.80 -14.18 3.79
C THR A 2 -19.28 -13.68 2.46
N TYR A 3 -18.24 -12.84 2.50
CA TYR A 3 -17.58 -12.37 1.29
C TYR A 3 -16.65 -13.50 0.82
N GLU A 4 -17.12 -14.30 -0.13
CA GLU A 4 -16.23 -15.24 -0.81
C GLU A 4 -15.33 -14.47 -1.79
N THR A 5 -14.04 -14.43 -1.48
CA THR A 5 -12.98 -13.98 -2.39
C THR A 5 -12.56 -15.16 -3.28
N GLY A 6 -13.49 -15.70 -4.06
CA GLY A 6 -13.17 -16.72 -5.06
C GLY A 6 -12.68 -16.11 -6.39
N GLY A 7 -11.49 -16.50 -6.84
CA GLY A 7 -10.98 -16.28 -8.21
C GLY A 7 -9.62 -15.58 -8.27
N ASN A 8 -8.82 -15.87 -9.32
CA ASN A 8 -7.44 -15.36 -9.53
C ASN A 8 -7.32 -13.83 -9.79
N GLN A 9 -8.30 -13.02 -9.38
CA GLN A 9 -8.34 -11.57 -9.58
C GLN A 9 -8.65 -10.88 -8.23
N HIS A 10 -7.70 -10.96 -7.31
CA HIS A 10 -7.72 -10.18 -6.08
C HIS A 10 -7.01 -8.84 -6.30
N TYR A 11 -7.61 -7.77 -5.77
CA TYR A 11 -7.10 -6.41 -5.89
C TYR A 11 -6.91 -5.85 -4.49
N THR A 12 -5.65 -5.62 -4.10
CA THR A 12 -5.30 -5.17 -2.76
C THR A 12 -4.70 -3.77 -2.83
N ASN A 13 -5.41 -2.79 -2.25
CA ASN A 13 -4.99 -1.39 -2.18
C ASN A 13 -4.52 -1.04 -0.75
N THR A 14 -3.36 -1.58 -0.37
CA THR A 14 -2.79 -1.37 0.97
C THR A 14 -2.52 0.11 1.24
N ALA A 15 -2.08 0.88 0.23
CA ALA A 15 -1.86 2.32 0.37
C ALA A 15 -3.15 3.09 0.72
N GLY A 16 -4.25 2.82 0.02
CA GLY A 16 -5.53 3.46 0.28
C GLY A 16 -6.09 3.14 1.68
N GLY A 17 -5.98 1.87 2.10
CA GLY A 17 -6.35 1.46 3.45
C GLY A 17 -5.47 2.10 4.53
N PHE A 18 -4.15 2.10 4.32
CA PHE A 18 -3.18 2.74 5.21
C PHE A 18 -3.49 4.22 5.39
N LEU A 19 -3.62 4.96 4.28
CA LEU A 19 -3.87 6.40 4.30
C LEU A 19 -5.20 6.73 5.00
N SER A 20 -6.24 5.94 4.75
CA SER A 20 -7.54 6.13 5.40
C SER A 20 -7.45 6.01 6.93
N GLY A 21 -6.66 5.04 7.42
CA GLY A 21 -6.38 4.88 8.85
C GLY A 21 -5.48 5.97 9.40
N TYR A 22 -4.43 6.34 8.66
CA TYR A 22 -3.50 7.40 9.04
C TYR A 22 -4.20 8.75 9.22
N ASN A 23 -5.12 9.09 8.30
CA ASN A 23 -5.90 10.31 8.35
C ASN A 23 -6.94 10.36 9.50
N GLN A 24 -7.16 9.27 10.23
CA GLN A 24 -7.99 9.30 11.44
C GLN A 24 -7.27 9.95 12.64
N PHE A 25 -5.94 10.07 12.59
CA PHE A 25 -5.21 10.79 13.62
C PHE A 25 -5.40 12.29 13.43
N ASP A 26 -6.35 12.86 14.17
CA ASP A 26 -6.52 14.31 14.21
C ASP A 26 -5.38 14.95 15.01
N SER A 27 -4.47 15.62 14.31
CA SER A 27 -3.36 16.36 14.93
C SER A 27 -3.80 17.67 15.59
N ALA A 28 -5.04 18.11 15.37
CA ALA A 28 -5.63 19.30 15.94
C ALA A 28 -6.56 19.02 17.14
N ASP A 29 -6.85 17.75 17.45
CA ASP A 29 -7.67 17.39 18.62
C ASP A 29 -6.84 17.51 19.91
N PRO A 30 -7.16 18.46 20.81
CA PRO A 30 -6.43 18.67 22.06
C PRO A 30 -6.59 17.51 23.06
N ILE A 31 -7.46 16.54 22.79
CA ILE A 31 -7.69 15.33 23.61
C ILE A 31 -7.16 14.07 22.89
N ALA A 32 -6.52 14.22 21.72
CA ALA A 32 -5.92 13.09 21.02
C ALA A 32 -4.95 12.32 21.93
N ALA A 33 -5.05 10.98 21.89
CA ALA A 33 -4.19 10.12 22.69
C ALA A 33 -2.70 10.34 22.33
N ASN A 34 -1.84 10.46 23.35
CA ASN A 34 -0.39 10.58 23.15
C ASN A 34 0.20 9.37 22.40
N LEU A 35 -0.40 8.20 22.56
CA LEU A 35 -0.03 6.99 21.85
C LEU A 35 -0.90 6.84 20.60
N ARG A 36 -0.27 6.85 19.43
CA ARG A 36 -0.91 6.59 18.13
C ARG A 36 -0.37 5.28 17.57
N VAL A 37 -1.27 4.34 17.32
CA VAL A 37 -0.92 3.01 16.78
C VAL A 37 -1.81 2.71 15.58
N LEU A 38 -1.19 2.33 14.48
CA LEU A 38 -1.84 1.86 13.27
C LEU A 38 -1.55 0.38 13.10
N VAL A 39 -2.58 -0.46 13.04
CA VAL A 39 -2.44 -1.91 12.83
C VAL A 39 -2.96 -2.25 11.43
N ILE A 40 -2.09 -2.83 10.60
CA ILE A 40 -2.38 -3.16 9.21
C ILE A 40 -2.47 -4.67 9.06
N PHE A 41 -3.59 -5.16 8.51
CA PHE A 41 -3.82 -6.55 8.14
C PHE A 41 -3.83 -6.67 6.62
N THR A 42 -2.98 -7.52 6.06
CA THR A 42 -2.85 -7.65 4.60
C THR A 42 -2.26 -9.01 4.21
N ASP A 43 -2.49 -9.42 2.97
CA ASP A 43 -1.80 -10.51 2.28
C ASP A 43 -0.38 -10.13 1.84
N GLY A 44 0.04 -8.87 2.06
CA GLY A 44 1.33 -8.29 1.66
C GLY A 44 1.62 -8.33 0.15
N ALA A 45 0.57 -8.49 -0.65
CA ALA A 45 0.64 -8.54 -2.11
C ALA A 45 -0.13 -7.37 -2.77
N PRO A 46 0.17 -6.09 -2.42
CA PRO A 46 -0.55 -4.97 -2.98
C PRO A 46 -0.28 -4.86 -4.48
N ASN A 47 -1.35 -4.70 -5.24
CA ASN A 47 -1.33 -4.62 -6.70
C ASN A 47 -2.24 -3.51 -7.23
N THR A 48 -2.73 -2.68 -6.32
CA THR A 48 -3.65 -1.57 -6.56
C THR A 48 -3.19 -0.36 -5.80
N PHE A 49 -3.33 0.83 -6.40
CA PHE A 49 -3.15 2.11 -5.70
C PHE A 49 -4.17 3.13 -6.19
N THR A 50 -4.45 4.12 -5.34
CA THR A 50 -5.31 5.26 -5.64
C THR A 50 -4.46 6.47 -6.01
N SER A 51 -4.89 7.22 -7.02
CA SER A 51 -4.35 8.55 -7.35
C SER A 51 -5.43 9.42 -7.99
N ASN A 52 -5.08 10.68 -8.26
CA ASN A 52 -5.77 11.50 -9.23
C ASN A 52 -5.20 11.21 -10.61
N PHE A 53 -6.01 10.66 -11.51
CA PHE A 53 -5.62 10.36 -12.89
C PHE A 53 -6.28 11.38 -13.83
N SER A 54 -5.46 12.10 -14.60
CA SER A 54 -5.94 13.04 -15.61
C SER A 54 -6.23 12.30 -16.91
N ILE A 55 -7.46 12.37 -17.40
CA ILE A 55 -7.88 11.84 -18.69
C ILE A 55 -8.61 12.95 -19.45
N ASP A 56 -8.12 13.30 -20.65
CA ASP A 56 -8.65 14.39 -21.49
C ASP A 56 -8.91 15.70 -20.72
N GLY A 57 -8.00 16.04 -19.81
CA GLY A 57 -8.06 17.26 -18.99
C GLY A 57 -9.08 17.22 -17.85
N THR A 58 -9.67 16.06 -17.55
CA THR A 58 -10.51 15.83 -16.37
C THR A 58 -9.77 14.93 -15.39
N ASP A 59 -9.69 15.36 -14.14
CA ASP A 59 -9.07 14.57 -13.06
C ASP A 59 -10.09 13.61 -12.42
N TYR A 60 -9.68 12.36 -12.25
CA TYR A 60 -10.44 11.31 -11.61
C TYR A 60 -9.68 10.77 -10.40
N GLU A 61 -10.21 10.98 -9.19
CA GLU A 61 -9.73 10.27 -8.00
C GLU A 61 -10.21 8.81 -8.08
N ALA A 62 -9.29 7.91 -8.40
CA ALA A 62 -9.64 6.53 -8.69
C ALA A 62 -8.52 5.55 -8.33
N ALA A 63 -8.85 4.28 -8.26
CA ALA A 63 -7.88 3.20 -8.10
C ALA A 63 -7.63 2.46 -9.42
N ILE A 64 -6.36 2.15 -9.68
CA ILE A 64 -5.92 1.28 -10.78
C ILE A 64 -5.19 0.07 -10.21
N SER A 65 -5.35 -1.07 -10.87
CA SER A 65 -4.92 -2.39 -10.40
C SER A 65 -4.29 -3.22 -11.52
N THR A 66 -3.31 -4.05 -11.19
CA THR A 66 -2.65 -4.95 -12.15
C THR A 66 -2.76 -6.40 -11.70
N THR A 67 -3.38 -7.25 -12.52
CA THR A 67 -3.45 -8.71 -12.31
C THR A 67 -3.00 -9.41 -13.57
N GLY A 68 -1.94 -10.22 -13.49
CA GLY A 68 -1.41 -10.93 -14.65
C GLY A 68 -0.91 -9.95 -15.72
N SER A 69 -1.52 -9.99 -16.92
CA SER A 69 -1.05 -9.30 -18.13
C SER A 69 -1.83 -8.05 -18.53
N SER A 70 -2.68 -7.48 -17.66
CA SER A 70 -3.45 -6.26 -18.00
C SER A 70 -3.56 -5.31 -16.80
N GLY A 71 -3.24 -4.03 -17.02
CA GLY A 71 -3.56 -2.95 -16.09
C GLY A 71 -5.04 -2.56 -16.27
N ARG A 72 -5.79 -2.48 -15.17
CA ARG A 72 -7.23 -2.22 -15.15
C ARG A 72 -7.51 -1.12 -14.16
N GLY A 73 -8.62 -0.41 -14.26
CA GLY A 73 -8.89 0.56 -13.21
C GLY A 73 -10.00 1.54 -13.45
N LEU A 74 -9.77 2.72 -12.86
CA LEU A 74 -10.75 3.72 -12.50
C LEU A 74 -11.84 3.15 -11.59
N TRP A 75 -11.43 2.38 -10.59
CA TRP A 75 -12.35 1.95 -9.54
C TRP A 75 -12.58 3.10 -8.57
N ASN A 76 -13.81 3.24 -8.08
CA ASN A 76 -14.12 4.13 -6.97
C ASN A 76 -13.30 3.68 -5.75
N PRO A 77 -12.43 4.53 -5.19
CA PRO A 77 -11.53 4.14 -4.10
C PRO A 77 -12.29 3.83 -2.79
N THR A 78 -13.54 4.30 -2.65
CA THR A 78 -14.35 4.10 -1.45
C THR A 78 -15.44 3.04 -1.62
N ALA A 79 -15.52 2.37 -2.78
CA ALA A 79 -16.55 1.38 -3.05
C ALA A 79 -15.98 0.10 -3.68
N MET A 80 -16.45 -1.05 -3.20
CA MET A 80 -16.00 -2.34 -3.73
C MET A 80 -16.54 -2.56 -5.15
N ARG A 81 -15.64 -2.87 -6.09
CA ARG A 81 -15.97 -3.28 -7.47
C ARG A 81 -16.82 -2.29 -8.27
N GLN A 82 -16.83 -1.01 -7.88
CA GLN A 82 -17.51 0.04 -8.65
C GLN A 82 -16.51 0.74 -9.57
N ARG A 83 -16.72 0.69 -10.90
CA ARG A 83 -15.97 1.52 -11.85
C ARG A 83 -16.56 2.92 -11.93
N LEU A 84 -15.70 3.87 -12.23
CA LEU A 84 -16.07 5.23 -12.62
C LEU A 84 -16.15 5.29 -14.14
N ASP A 85 -17.15 6.01 -14.61
CA ASP A 85 -17.23 6.41 -16.02
C ASP A 85 -16.25 7.57 -16.25
N TYR A 86 -15.58 7.57 -17.38
CA TYR A 86 -14.69 8.65 -17.82
C TYR A 86 -14.98 9.06 -19.25
N THR A 87 -14.52 10.23 -19.67
CA THR A 87 -14.76 10.74 -21.03
C THR A 87 -13.45 10.75 -21.81
N VAL A 88 -13.48 10.21 -23.02
CA VAL A 88 -12.37 10.31 -24.00
C VAL A 88 -12.94 10.81 -25.32
N ASP A 89 -12.35 11.86 -25.89
CA ASP A 89 -12.78 12.49 -27.14
C ASP A 89 -14.29 12.80 -27.18
N GLY A 90 -14.84 13.23 -26.04
CA GLY A 90 -16.26 13.55 -25.89
C GLY A 90 -17.21 12.33 -25.79
N SER A 91 -16.67 11.11 -25.71
CA SER A 91 -17.43 9.87 -25.54
C SER A 91 -17.25 9.28 -24.15
N THR A 92 -18.34 8.86 -23.51
CA THR A 92 -18.28 8.19 -22.21
C THR A 92 -17.79 6.74 -22.35
N VAL A 93 -16.78 6.39 -21.56
CA VAL A 93 -16.21 5.05 -21.42
C VAL A 93 -16.55 4.52 -20.04
N SER A 94 -17.30 3.42 -19.98
CA SER A 94 -17.81 2.83 -18.73
C SER A 94 -17.16 1.49 -18.34
N SER A 95 -16.33 0.91 -19.22
CA SER A 95 -15.84 -0.47 -19.04
C SER A 95 -14.56 -0.83 -19.81
N SER A 96 -13.67 0.13 -20.08
CA SER A 96 -12.39 -0.21 -20.73
C SER A 96 -11.46 -0.98 -19.79
N TYR A 97 -10.72 -1.93 -20.36
CA TYR A 97 -9.63 -2.64 -19.69
C TYR A 97 -8.25 -2.12 -20.14
N ASP A 98 -8.19 -1.18 -21.09
CA ASP A 98 -6.95 -0.63 -21.64
C ASP A 98 -6.62 0.72 -20.99
N ILE A 99 -6.63 0.78 -19.66
CA ILE A 99 -6.49 2.07 -18.96
C ILE A 99 -5.14 2.75 -19.26
N TYR A 100 -4.12 1.96 -19.60
CA TYR A 100 -2.79 2.44 -20.01
C TYR A 100 -2.80 3.34 -21.23
N LYS A 101 -3.86 3.32 -22.06
CA LYS A 101 -3.98 4.20 -23.25
C LYS A 101 -4.48 5.60 -22.91
N HIS A 102 -5.03 5.77 -21.71
CA HIS A 102 -5.77 6.96 -21.32
C HIS A 102 -5.17 7.63 -20.07
N VAL A 103 -4.32 6.91 -19.34
CA VAL A 103 -3.71 7.38 -18.10
C VAL A 103 -2.20 7.32 -18.25
N ASP A 104 -1.58 8.47 -18.06
CA ASP A 104 -0.14 8.58 -17.86
C ASP A 104 0.18 8.65 -16.36
N ILE A 105 1.31 8.05 -15.97
CA ILE A 105 1.89 8.21 -14.63
C ILE A 105 3.22 8.92 -14.82
N LEU A 106 3.31 10.15 -14.35
CA LEU A 106 4.48 10.99 -14.54
C LEU A 106 5.42 10.92 -13.34
N ALA A 107 6.70 11.21 -13.57
CA ALA A 107 7.76 11.14 -12.56
C ALA A 107 7.53 12.01 -11.31
N ASN A 108 6.69 13.06 -11.43
CA ASN A 108 6.39 14.00 -10.36
C ASN A 108 4.98 13.85 -9.79
N ASP A 109 4.22 12.86 -10.24
CA ASP A 109 2.87 12.66 -9.72
C ASP A 109 2.90 12.36 -8.24
N THR A 110 1.94 12.95 -7.53
CA THR A 110 1.75 12.77 -6.10
C THR A 110 0.31 12.44 -5.81
N TYR A 111 0.09 11.61 -4.80
CA TYR A 111 -1.21 11.40 -4.20
C TYR A 111 -1.14 11.75 -2.72
N GLN A 112 -1.96 12.71 -2.30
CA GLN A 112 -2.07 13.10 -0.88
C GLN A 112 -0.73 13.48 -0.25
N GLY A 113 0.13 14.16 -1.01
CA GLY A 113 1.48 14.57 -0.59
C GLY A 113 2.57 13.52 -0.79
N PHE A 114 2.23 12.28 -1.12
CA PHE A 114 3.19 11.20 -1.37
C PHE A 114 3.51 11.10 -2.86
N ARG A 115 4.79 11.14 -3.24
CA ARG A 115 5.20 10.89 -4.63
C ARG A 115 4.84 9.46 -5.01
N LEU A 116 4.23 9.25 -6.18
CA LEU A 116 3.95 7.91 -6.69
C LEU A 116 5.25 7.18 -7.01
N LEU A 117 6.18 7.89 -7.65
CA LEU A 117 7.49 7.36 -8.09
C LEU A 117 8.64 7.93 -7.25
N GLY A 118 9.58 7.05 -6.88
CA GLY A 118 10.68 7.36 -5.97
C GLY A 118 10.20 7.72 -4.56
N GLY A 119 11.11 8.30 -3.75
CA GLY A 119 10.89 8.68 -2.35
C GLY A 119 11.69 7.81 -1.36
N PRO A 120 11.61 8.11 -0.04
CA PRO A 120 12.21 7.25 0.97
C PRO A 120 11.56 5.86 0.90
N ARG A 121 12.34 4.78 1.04
CA ARG A 121 11.82 3.40 0.99
C ARG A 121 11.16 3.00 -0.34
N ALA A 122 11.29 3.79 -1.41
CA ALA A 122 10.97 3.30 -2.74
C ALA A 122 12.10 2.37 -3.18
N GLY A 123 11.79 1.09 -3.42
CA GLY A 123 12.79 0.09 -3.82
C GLY A 123 13.53 0.46 -5.11
N GLU A 124 13.04 1.45 -5.85
CA GLU A 124 13.59 1.91 -7.12
C GLU A 124 13.77 3.44 -7.13
N THR A 125 15.00 3.87 -7.38
CA THR A 125 15.40 5.29 -7.37
C THR A 125 15.30 5.96 -8.74
N THR A 126 15.07 5.18 -9.79
CA THR A 126 14.96 5.65 -11.17
C THR A 126 13.72 5.07 -11.83
N TYR A 127 12.81 5.95 -12.21
CA TYR A 127 11.64 5.63 -13.01
C TYR A 127 11.65 6.47 -14.29
N SER A 128 11.46 5.82 -15.43
CA SER A 128 11.09 6.48 -16.68
C SER A 128 9.63 6.15 -16.92
N ALA A 129 8.82 7.16 -17.20
CA ALA A 129 7.46 6.94 -17.70
C ALA A 129 7.57 6.63 -19.18
N ASP A 130 7.37 5.37 -19.58
CA ASP A 130 7.16 5.00 -20.98
C ASP A 130 5.78 4.32 -21.14
N THR A 131 5.16 4.56 -22.29
CA THR A 131 3.72 4.41 -22.59
C THR A 131 3.31 3.02 -23.07
N GLY A 132 4.19 2.03 -22.95
CA GLY A 132 3.89 0.64 -23.31
C GLY A 132 3.09 -0.08 -22.22
N GLU A 133 2.17 -0.96 -22.62
CA GLU A 133 1.34 -1.73 -21.68
C GLU A 133 2.16 -2.49 -20.61
N SER A 134 3.25 -3.15 -21.02
CA SER A 134 4.13 -3.87 -20.09
C SER A 134 4.86 -2.95 -19.11
N GLU A 135 5.24 -1.76 -19.54
CA GLU A 135 5.95 -0.80 -18.70
C GLU A 135 5.00 -0.14 -17.70
N PHE A 136 3.81 0.25 -18.18
CA PHE A 136 2.72 0.72 -17.32
C PHE A 136 2.39 -0.31 -16.23
N GLN A 137 2.30 -1.59 -16.58
CA GLN A 137 2.07 -2.67 -15.61
C GLN A 137 3.20 -2.80 -14.58
N SER A 138 4.46 -2.70 -15.02
CA SER A 138 5.62 -2.73 -14.14
C SER A 138 5.59 -1.57 -13.15
N ILE A 139 5.34 -0.36 -13.65
CA ILE A 139 5.21 0.85 -12.85
C ILE A 139 4.08 0.71 -11.82
N MET A 140 2.89 0.23 -12.23
CA MET A 140 1.78 0.02 -11.31
C MET A 140 2.12 -0.95 -10.18
N ARG A 141 2.80 -2.08 -10.47
CA ARG A 141 3.23 -3.04 -9.44
C ARG A 141 4.17 -2.38 -8.46
N LYS A 142 5.17 -1.66 -8.97
CA LYS A 142 6.15 -0.99 -8.12
C LYS A 142 5.52 0.08 -7.23
N ILE A 143 4.66 0.95 -7.79
CA ILE A 143 3.92 1.95 -6.99
C ILE A 143 3.06 1.29 -5.92
N SER A 144 2.33 0.23 -6.27
CA SER A 144 1.43 -0.45 -5.32
C SER A 144 2.18 -0.99 -4.10
N ARG A 145 3.47 -1.36 -4.26
CA ARG A 145 4.32 -1.86 -3.18
C ARG A 145 5.06 -0.75 -2.44
N ASP A 146 5.64 0.21 -3.17
CA ASP A 146 6.43 1.29 -2.58
C ASP A 146 5.56 2.31 -1.82
N LEU A 147 4.34 2.57 -2.29
CA LEU A 147 3.47 3.60 -1.72
C LEU A 147 3.05 3.34 -0.26
N PRO A 148 2.59 2.14 0.15
CA PRO A 148 2.32 1.89 1.57
C PRO A 148 3.57 1.97 2.45
N GLU A 149 4.75 1.59 1.95
CA GLU A 149 6.01 1.75 2.69
C GLU A 149 6.38 3.22 2.92
N LYS A 150 6.22 4.07 1.89
CA LYS A 150 6.40 5.52 1.98
C LYS A 150 5.47 6.15 3.00
N MET A 151 4.19 5.76 2.97
CA MET A 151 3.20 6.24 3.93
C MET A 151 3.54 5.78 5.35
N ALA A 152 3.99 4.54 5.52
CA ALA A 152 4.43 4.02 6.82
C ALA A 152 5.68 4.71 7.35
N TYR A 153 6.65 5.03 6.49
CA TYR A 153 7.82 5.82 6.86
C TYR A 153 7.40 7.19 7.40
N GLN A 154 6.53 7.90 6.69
CA GLN A 154 6.05 9.22 7.13
C GLN A 154 5.24 9.12 8.43
N ALA A 155 4.35 8.14 8.57
CA ALA A 155 3.59 7.95 9.80
C ALA A 155 4.51 7.75 11.03
N ARG A 156 5.61 7.01 10.86
CA ARG A 156 6.61 6.81 11.92
C ARG A 156 7.38 8.08 12.27
N GLU A 157 7.76 8.89 11.29
CA GLU A 157 8.32 10.24 11.51
C GLU A 157 7.35 11.10 12.30
N ASP A 158 6.07 11.02 11.96
CA ASP A 158 4.99 11.75 12.63
C ASP A 158 4.66 11.18 14.02
N GLY A 159 5.38 10.16 14.48
CA GLY A 159 5.30 9.61 15.84
C GLY A 159 4.26 8.50 16.03
N VAL A 160 3.75 7.91 14.93
CA VAL A 160 2.82 6.78 14.95
C VAL A 160 3.57 5.45 14.97
N PHE A 161 3.17 4.53 15.83
CA PHE A 161 3.62 3.15 15.77
C PHE A 161 2.85 2.39 14.68
N VAL A 162 3.57 1.78 13.75
CA VAL A 162 2.97 0.98 12.66
C VAL A 162 3.20 -0.49 12.92
N PHE A 163 2.13 -1.25 13.10
CA PHE A 163 2.19 -2.70 13.30
C PHE A 163 1.60 -3.39 12.07
N THR A 164 2.21 -4.48 11.65
CA THR A 164 1.82 -5.22 10.44
C THR A 164 1.54 -6.68 10.78
N LEU A 165 0.40 -7.19 10.32
CA LEU A 165 0.06 -8.61 10.32
C LEU A 165 -0.07 -9.04 8.87
N GLY A 166 0.83 -9.93 8.45
CA GLY A 166 0.75 -10.62 7.19
C GLY A 166 0.03 -11.95 7.35
N LEU A 167 -0.95 -12.24 6.49
CA LEU A 167 -1.60 -13.55 6.41
C LEU A 167 -1.29 -14.26 5.09
N GLY A 168 -0.87 -15.53 5.17
CA GLY A 168 -0.73 -16.44 4.04
C GLY A 168 0.69 -16.58 3.48
N ASP A 169 0.93 -17.69 2.81
CA ASP A 169 2.22 -18.07 2.22
C ASP A 169 2.68 -17.18 1.06
N ALA A 170 1.74 -16.53 0.36
CA ALA A 170 2.01 -15.56 -0.69
C ALA A 170 2.92 -14.39 -0.24
N LEU A 171 3.05 -14.16 1.06
CA LEU A 171 3.99 -13.20 1.65
C LEU A 171 5.45 -13.53 1.37
N LEU A 172 5.76 -14.80 1.13
CA LEU A 172 7.12 -15.29 0.93
C LEU A 172 7.54 -15.26 -0.55
N ASP A 173 6.60 -15.00 -1.45
CA ASP A 173 6.88 -14.92 -2.88
C ASP A 173 7.63 -13.62 -3.21
N ASP A 174 8.67 -13.73 -4.03
CA ASP A 174 9.34 -12.57 -4.59
C ASP A 174 8.37 -11.84 -5.55
N MET A 175 8.16 -10.55 -5.30
CA MET A 175 7.36 -9.70 -6.16
C MET A 175 8.16 -8.53 -6.74
N GLY A 176 9.46 -8.76 -6.98
CA GLY A 176 10.36 -7.93 -7.79
C GLY A 176 11.23 -6.97 -7.00
N ASN A 177 10.82 -6.60 -5.78
CA ASN A 177 11.56 -5.75 -4.83
C ASN A 177 11.57 -6.40 -3.43
N GLY A 178 11.82 -7.72 -3.40
CA GLY A 178 11.72 -8.54 -2.21
C GLY A 178 10.32 -9.11 -1.98
N THR A 179 10.16 -9.77 -0.85
CA THR A 179 8.94 -10.50 -0.50
C THR A 179 7.86 -9.57 0.09
N GLY A 180 6.62 -10.04 0.18
CA GLY A 180 5.58 -9.33 0.93
C GLY A 180 5.94 -9.18 2.40
N GLU A 181 6.61 -10.19 2.97
CA GLU A 181 7.16 -10.13 4.33
C GLU A 181 8.17 -8.98 4.50
N ASP A 182 9.11 -8.80 3.57
CA ASP A 182 10.12 -7.73 3.66
C ASP A 182 9.47 -6.33 3.66
N MET A 183 8.45 -6.14 2.82
CA MET A 183 7.63 -4.92 2.79
C MET A 183 6.98 -4.67 4.16
N LEU A 184 6.40 -5.70 4.79
CA LEU A 184 5.73 -5.55 6.08
C LEU A 184 6.69 -5.30 7.23
N TYR A 185 7.92 -5.85 7.18
CA TYR A 185 9.00 -5.50 8.09
C TYR A 185 9.37 -4.01 7.97
N ARG A 186 9.59 -3.52 6.75
CA ARG A 186 9.92 -2.10 6.49
C ARG A 186 8.80 -1.15 6.91
N MET A 187 7.54 -1.50 6.66
CA MET A 187 6.40 -0.71 7.12
C MET A 187 6.40 -0.58 8.65
N ALA A 188 6.61 -1.69 9.36
CA ALA A 188 6.60 -1.70 10.82
C ALA A 188 7.88 -1.13 11.46
N ASN A 189 8.99 -1.07 10.73
CA ASN A 189 10.32 -0.78 11.31
C ASN A 189 10.66 -1.72 12.46
N ASP A 190 10.30 -2.99 12.30
CA ASP A 190 10.49 -3.97 13.36
C ASP A 190 11.99 -4.22 13.57
N PRO A 191 12.53 -4.08 14.79
CA PRO A 191 13.97 -4.24 15.05
C PRO A 191 14.55 -5.56 14.58
N ARG A 192 13.73 -6.63 14.45
CA ARG A 192 14.18 -7.93 13.95
C ARG A 192 14.56 -7.90 12.47
N MET A 193 14.16 -6.88 11.71
CA MET A 193 14.60 -6.70 10.32
C MET A 193 16.14 -6.56 10.21
N GLN A 194 16.81 -6.07 11.27
CA GLN A 194 18.29 -6.03 11.37
C GLN A 194 18.95 -7.41 11.29
N SER A 195 18.20 -8.49 11.52
CA SER A 195 18.70 -9.87 11.42
C SER A 195 18.42 -10.54 10.08
N ARG A 196 17.83 -9.80 9.12
CA ARG A 196 17.46 -10.30 7.79
C ARG A 196 18.27 -9.59 6.71
N ASP A 197 19.01 -10.33 5.90
CA ASP A 197 19.85 -9.77 4.83
C ASP A 197 19.09 -8.81 3.90
N ALA A 198 17.83 -9.12 3.57
CA ALA A 198 17.01 -8.31 2.67
C ALA A 198 16.57 -6.95 3.22
N THR A 199 16.65 -6.74 4.55
CA THR A 199 16.09 -5.56 5.23
C THR A 199 16.99 -5.00 6.33
N ALA A 200 18.20 -5.54 6.53
CA ALA A 200 19.05 -5.16 7.65
C ALA A 200 19.52 -3.71 7.57
N ASP A 201 19.96 -3.28 6.38
CA ASP A 201 20.41 -1.91 6.10
C ASP A 201 19.24 -0.91 6.01
N GLU A 202 18.01 -1.41 6.17
CA GLU A 202 16.78 -0.68 6.01
C GLU A 202 16.10 -0.33 7.34
N PHE A 203 16.73 -0.64 8.47
CA PHE A 203 16.21 -0.27 9.77
C PHE A 203 16.44 1.23 10.08
N GLU A 204 15.42 1.92 10.60
CA GLU A 204 15.49 3.33 10.98
C GLU A 204 15.50 3.48 12.51
N PRO A 205 16.66 3.58 13.16
CA PRO A 205 16.75 3.58 14.64
C PRO A 205 16.11 4.81 15.28
N ASN A 206 16.00 5.93 14.55
CA ASN A 206 15.45 7.19 15.04
C ASN A 206 13.92 7.28 14.90
N GLN A 207 13.29 6.34 14.21
CA GLN A 207 11.85 6.29 14.01
C GLN A 207 11.15 5.37 14.99
N LYS A 208 9.82 5.45 15.08
CA LYS A 208 9.02 4.51 15.87
C LYS A 208 9.26 3.08 15.40
N GLN A 209 9.46 2.18 16.35
CA GLN A 209 9.75 0.77 16.13
C GLN A 209 8.47 -0.01 16.45
N GLY A 210 7.88 -0.61 15.42
CA GLY A 210 6.66 -1.39 15.52
C GLY A 210 6.92 -2.89 15.60
N VAL A 211 5.88 -3.65 15.28
CA VAL A 211 5.93 -5.12 15.25
C VAL A 211 5.34 -5.63 13.96
N TYR A 212 6.08 -6.51 13.30
CA TYR A 212 5.57 -7.39 12.26
C TYR A 212 5.16 -8.76 12.84
N CYS A 213 4.07 -9.33 12.37
CA CYS A 213 3.73 -10.71 12.64
C CYS A 213 3.31 -11.44 11.36
N PHE A 214 3.90 -12.62 11.18
CA PHE A 214 3.52 -13.55 10.13
C PHE A 214 2.53 -14.55 10.69
N ALA A 215 1.40 -14.70 10.01
CA ALA A 215 0.44 -15.78 10.23
C ALA A 215 0.37 -16.59 8.93
N GLU A 216 0.73 -17.88 8.98
CA GLU A 216 0.61 -18.74 7.80
C GLU A 216 -0.87 -19.05 7.54
N ASP A 217 -1.60 -19.35 8.63
CA ASP A 217 -3.03 -19.61 8.59
C ASP A 217 -3.80 -18.92 9.73
N GLU A 218 -5.12 -19.17 9.80
CA GLU A 218 -6.01 -18.56 10.80
C GLU A 218 -5.61 -18.90 12.24
N SER A 219 -4.99 -20.07 12.48
CA SER A 219 -4.59 -20.51 13.83
C SER A 219 -3.42 -19.70 14.38
N ASP A 220 -2.62 -19.08 13.51
CA ASP A 220 -1.51 -18.20 13.89
C ASP A 220 -1.96 -16.76 14.23
N LEU A 221 -3.20 -16.40 13.88
CA LEU A 221 -3.71 -15.04 14.14
C LEU A 221 -3.78 -14.73 15.63
N GLY A 222 -4.21 -15.68 16.46
CA GLY A 222 -4.30 -15.50 17.92
C GLY A 222 -2.96 -15.07 18.54
N PRO A 223 -1.88 -15.87 18.38
CA PRO A 223 -0.54 -15.49 18.82
C PRO A 223 -0.06 -14.14 18.27
N CYS A 224 -0.39 -13.80 17.02
CA CYS A 224 -0.04 -12.51 16.45
C CYS A 224 -0.76 -11.33 17.14
N PHE A 225 -2.06 -11.46 17.41
CA PHE A 225 -2.81 -10.45 18.16
C PHE A 225 -2.27 -10.26 19.58
N ASP A 226 -1.95 -11.35 20.27
CA ASP A 226 -1.39 -11.31 21.63
C ASP A 226 -0.07 -10.54 21.66
N LYS A 227 0.80 -10.78 20.66
CA LYS A 227 2.07 -10.08 20.53
C LYS A 227 1.90 -8.58 20.33
N MET A 228 0.97 -8.17 19.46
CA MET A 228 0.69 -6.76 19.23
C MET A 228 0.11 -6.10 20.49
N LEU A 229 -0.80 -6.78 21.18
CA LEU A 229 -1.43 -6.30 22.40
C LEU A 229 -0.42 -6.11 23.55
N ASP A 230 0.51 -7.04 23.74
CA ASP A 230 1.59 -6.92 24.73
C ASP A 230 2.45 -5.67 24.50
N VAL A 231 2.81 -5.37 23.23
CA VAL A 231 3.57 -4.15 22.93
C VAL A 231 2.74 -2.89 23.18
N ILE A 232 1.47 -2.86 22.75
CA ILE A 232 0.61 -1.69 22.99
C ILE A 232 0.49 -1.40 24.49
N ILE A 233 0.25 -2.44 25.31
CA ILE A 233 0.14 -2.27 26.76
C ILE A 233 1.44 -1.69 27.34
N ARG A 234 2.61 -2.22 26.95
CA ARG A 234 3.91 -1.69 27.41
C ARG A 234 4.14 -0.23 27.02
N LEU A 235 3.62 0.20 25.88
CA LEU A 235 3.74 1.60 25.42
C LEU A 235 2.77 2.55 26.14
N THR A 236 1.74 2.03 26.80
CA THR A 236 0.76 2.82 27.56
C THR A 236 1.04 2.95 29.06
N LEU A 237 1.99 2.18 29.60
CA LEU A 237 2.40 2.18 31.01
C LEU A 237 3.57 3.13 31.25
#